data_AF-A0A512NSF7-F1
#
_entry.id   AF-A0A512NSF7-F1
#
_cell.length_a   1.000
_cell.length_b   1.000
_cell.length_c   1.000
_cell.angle_alpha   90.00
_cell.angle_beta   90.00
_cell.angle_gamma   90.00
#
_symmetry.space_group_name_H-M   'P 1'
#
loop_
_entity.id
_entity.type
_entity.pdbx_description
1 polymer ?
#
loop_
_entity_poly.entity_id
_entity_poly.type
_entity_poly.pdbx_seq_one_letter_code
_entity_poly.pdbx_strand_id
1 'polypeptide(L)'
;MKQKMVDIDTACRVAGGRPGGGSYIFVQDFSGDGLNDYLISEGNYNCIGKPDAFRAGGKAMVEIYVTSGGDAFRGFYEVVRGYRILDTRPRTVQIVRDGAACGGALSATCTVTLRWDPPSRKFTAASASSSPITPSTDLKPPNAAVTLPAGVLTAAEVNSQAVGRKVQGDGTQWLYYSNGKYESDDGRVARSGTYVVRPDGRLCWNDRIGVSGCFQYYRQAGKLHLRRADPDNTFALGPITVGSLPR
;
A
#
# COMPACT_ATOMS: atom_id res chain seq x y z
N MET A 1 6.72 17.23 -6.34
CA MET A 1 6.59 16.15 -5.31
C MET A 1 7.27 16.46 -3.99
N LYS A 2 8.56 16.86 -3.95
CA LYS A 2 9.25 17.23 -2.69
C LYS A 2 8.48 18.27 -1.86
N GLN A 3 7.98 19.33 -2.49
CA GLN A 3 7.21 20.36 -1.80
C GLN A 3 5.93 19.80 -1.15
N LYS A 4 5.18 18.95 -1.86
CA LYS A 4 3.95 18.36 -1.32
C LYS A 4 4.19 17.52 -0.06
N MET A 5 5.31 16.80 0.03
CA MET A 5 5.70 16.10 1.25
C MET A 5 5.96 17.08 2.41
N VAL A 6 6.68 18.16 2.13
CA VAL A 6 6.92 19.24 3.11
C VAL A 6 5.62 19.88 3.59
N ASP A 7 4.66 20.08 2.69
CA ASP A 7 3.36 20.68 3.01
C ASP A 7 2.55 19.76 3.94
N ILE A 8 2.52 18.45 3.67
CA ILE A 8 1.82 17.47 4.52
C ILE A 8 2.51 17.37 5.90
N ASP A 9 3.84 17.32 5.95
CA ASP A 9 4.60 17.37 7.20
C ASP A 9 4.25 18.61 8.03
N THR A 10 4.19 19.76 7.38
CA THR A 10 3.85 21.04 8.01
C THR A 10 2.43 21.04 8.54
N ALA A 11 1.46 20.57 7.75
CA ALA A 11 0.07 20.42 8.18
C ALA A 11 -0.06 19.49 9.41
N CYS A 12 0.70 18.40 9.44
CA CYS A 12 0.73 17.50 10.60
C CYS A 12 1.25 18.19 11.87
N ARG A 13 2.34 18.99 11.75
CA ARG A 13 2.86 19.79 12.87
C ARG A 13 1.84 20.81 13.37
N VAL A 14 1.17 21.51 12.45
CA VAL A 14 0.11 22.49 12.77
C VAL A 14 -1.06 21.83 13.50
N ALA A 15 -1.42 20.59 13.13
CA ALA A 15 -2.43 19.81 13.83
C ALA A 15 -2.00 19.36 15.25
N GLY A 16 -0.77 19.68 15.68
CA GLY A 16 -0.19 19.26 16.95
C GLY A 16 0.30 17.81 16.95
N GLY A 17 0.54 17.23 15.77
CA GLY A 17 1.14 15.93 15.60
C GLY A 17 2.62 16.01 15.22
N ARG A 18 3.25 14.84 15.08
CA ARG A 18 4.60 14.72 14.55
C ARG A 18 4.56 14.02 13.20
N PRO A 19 5.24 14.55 12.16
CA PRO A 19 5.38 13.86 10.90
C PRO A 19 5.84 12.42 11.08
N GLY A 20 5.10 11.50 10.47
CA GLY A 20 5.42 10.09 10.39
C GLY A 20 5.52 9.67 8.93
N GLY A 21 6.25 8.59 8.66
CA GLY A 21 6.28 7.97 7.34
C GLY A 21 5.01 7.17 7.07
N GLY A 22 4.88 6.62 5.87
CA GLY A 22 3.77 5.73 5.53
C GLY A 22 3.64 5.55 4.03
N SER A 23 2.79 4.62 3.62
CA SER A 23 2.43 4.42 2.22
C SER A 23 1.31 5.39 1.84
N TYR A 24 1.66 6.67 1.72
CA TYR A 24 0.75 7.74 1.33
C TYR A 24 1.07 8.34 -0.04
N ILE A 25 2.19 7.93 -0.65
CA ILE A 25 2.57 8.22 -2.03
C ILE A 25 2.75 6.89 -2.76
N PHE A 26 2.12 6.75 -3.91
CA PHE A 26 2.17 5.57 -4.76
C PHE A 26 2.69 5.99 -6.12
N VAL A 27 3.73 5.30 -6.59
CA VAL A 27 4.42 5.61 -7.84
C VAL A 27 4.13 4.49 -8.84
N GLN A 28 3.36 4.80 -9.87
CA GLN A 28 2.88 3.85 -10.87
C GLN A 28 2.47 4.57 -12.16
N ASP A 29 2.41 3.88 -13.29
CA ASP A 29 1.81 4.41 -14.53
C ASP A 29 0.26 4.39 -14.45
N PHE A 30 -0.35 5.55 -14.21
CA PHE A 30 -1.81 5.72 -14.15
C PHE A 30 -2.39 6.29 -15.45
N SER A 31 -1.58 7.05 -16.19
CA SER A 31 -1.97 7.72 -17.44
C SER A 31 -1.85 6.81 -18.68
N GLY A 32 -1.00 5.77 -18.61
CA GLY A 32 -0.71 4.83 -19.69
C GLY A 32 0.34 5.30 -20.68
N ASP A 33 1.12 6.33 -20.32
CA ASP A 33 2.21 6.85 -21.16
C ASP A 33 3.55 6.12 -20.92
N GLY A 34 3.58 5.13 -20.02
CA GLY A 34 4.77 4.38 -19.66
C GLY A 34 5.72 5.11 -18.71
N LEU A 35 5.35 6.31 -18.24
CA LEU A 35 6.06 7.04 -17.19
C LEU A 35 5.40 6.80 -15.84
N ASN A 36 6.19 6.98 -14.77
CA ASN A 36 5.68 6.87 -13.42
C ASN A 36 4.91 8.14 -13.04
N ASP A 37 3.64 7.97 -12.69
CA ASP A 37 2.77 8.98 -12.09
C ASP A 37 2.73 8.82 -10.56
N TYR A 38 2.14 9.80 -9.86
CA TYR A 38 2.08 9.82 -8.40
C TYR A 38 0.64 9.92 -7.91
N LEU A 39 0.18 8.94 -7.14
CA LEU A 39 -1.02 9.08 -6.32
C LEU A 39 -0.62 9.44 -4.90
N ILE A 40 -1.24 10.46 -4.32
CA ILE A 40 -1.03 10.89 -2.95
C ILE A 40 -2.34 10.76 -2.18
N SER A 41 -2.31 10.08 -1.04
CA SER A 41 -3.46 9.95 -0.15
C SER A 41 -3.12 10.51 1.22
N GLU A 42 -3.63 11.69 1.55
CA GLU A 42 -3.40 12.31 2.86
C GLU A 42 -3.99 11.47 4.00
N GLY A 43 -5.06 10.72 3.74
CA GLY A 43 -5.65 9.83 4.73
C GLY A 43 -4.75 8.66 5.13
N ASN A 44 -3.77 8.30 4.28
CA ASN A 44 -2.79 7.26 4.59
C ASN A 44 -1.52 7.86 5.21
N TYR A 45 -1.42 9.18 5.34
CA TYR A 45 -0.30 9.84 5.98
C TYR A 45 -0.37 9.64 7.49
N ASN A 46 0.70 9.11 8.08
CA ASN A 46 0.78 8.86 9.51
C ASN A 46 1.18 10.14 10.25
N CYS A 47 0.20 10.90 10.73
CA CYS A 47 0.47 12.00 11.66
C CYS A 47 0.49 11.49 13.09
N ILE A 48 1.69 11.23 13.62
CA ILE A 48 1.88 10.61 14.94
C ILE A 48 1.29 11.50 16.03
N GLY A 49 0.47 10.92 16.91
CA GLY A 49 -0.25 11.64 17.96
C GLY A 49 -1.54 12.32 17.47
N LYS A 50 -1.82 12.30 16.16
CA LYS A 50 -3.02 12.84 15.51
C LYS A 50 -3.48 11.93 14.35
N PRO A 51 -3.90 10.68 14.63
CA PRO A 51 -4.18 9.68 13.59
C PRO A 51 -5.25 10.09 12.57
N ASP A 52 -6.17 10.99 12.94
CA ASP A 52 -7.24 11.48 12.06
C ASP A 52 -7.02 12.93 11.56
N ALA A 53 -5.80 13.48 11.68
CA ALA A 53 -5.50 14.85 11.25
C ALA A 53 -5.90 15.15 9.79
N PHE A 54 -5.86 14.12 8.94
CA PHE A 54 -6.18 14.19 7.52
C PHE A 54 -7.47 13.41 7.16
N ARG A 55 -8.26 13.00 8.16
CA ARG A 55 -9.48 12.19 8.01
C ARG A 55 -10.72 12.86 8.58
N ALA A 56 -11.01 14.09 8.15
CA ALA A 56 -12.21 14.80 8.57
C ALA A 56 -13.49 14.03 8.14
N GLY A 57 -14.34 13.66 9.10
CA GLY A 57 -15.57 12.91 8.83
C GLY A 57 -15.35 11.52 8.20
N GLY A 58 -14.17 10.93 8.42
CA GLY A 58 -13.80 9.64 7.81
C GLY A 58 -13.46 9.75 6.31
N LYS A 59 -13.21 10.96 5.80
CA LYS A 59 -12.83 11.22 4.42
C LYS A 59 -11.47 11.88 4.36
N ALA A 60 -10.73 11.64 3.29
CA ALA A 60 -9.41 12.21 3.09
C ALA A 60 -9.17 12.61 1.65
N MET A 61 -8.26 13.56 1.45
CA MET A 61 -7.82 13.98 0.13
C MET A 61 -7.06 12.85 -0.58
N VAL A 62 -7.40 12.61 -1.85
CA VAL A 62 -6.63 11.82 -2.80
C VAL A 62 -6.31 12.70 -3.99
N GLU A 63 -5.03 12.77 -4.37
CA GLU A 63 -4.54 13.49 -5.55
C GLU A 63 -3.80 12.55 -6.48
N ILE A 64 -3.89 12.78 -7.80
CA ILE A 64 -3.05 12.10 -8.79
C ILE A 64 -2.31 13.14 -9.62
N TYR A 65 -1.00 13.00 -9.70
CA TYR A 65 -0.10 13.82 -10.50
C TYR A 65 0.45 12.98 -11.65
N VAL A 66 0.32 13.50 -12.87
CA VAL A 66 0.82 12.85 -14.09
C VAL A 66 2.16 13.45 -14.47
N THR A 67 3.13 12.61 -14.76
CA THR A 67 4.47 13.03 -15.16
C THR A 67 4.47 13.42 -16.65
N SER A 68 5.06 14.56 -17.00
CA SER A 68 5.19 15.00 -18.39
C SER A 68 6.33 15.99 -18.52
N GLY A 69 7.22 15.77 -19.50
CA GLY A 69 8.30 16.71 -19.84
C GLY A 69 9.27 17.00 -18.69
N GLY A 70 9.53 16.02 -17.81
CA GLY A 70 10.41 16.17 -16.64
C GLY A 70 9.77 16.82 -15.42
N ASP A 71 8.50 17.23 -15.50
CA ASP A 71 7.72 17.75 -14.37
C ASP A 71 6.49 16.86 -14.12
N ALA A 72 5.72 17.12 -13.06
CA ALA A 72 4.47 16.44 -12.76
C ALA A 72 3.35 17.45 -12.45
N PHE A 73 2.18 17.26 -13.05
CA PHE A 73 1.04 18.16 -12.90
C PHE A 73 -0.19 17.42 -12.35
N ARG A 74 -1.05 18.11 -11.61
CA ARG A 74 -2.21 17.48 -10.96
C ARG A 74 -3.33 17.17 -11.95
N GLY A 75 -3.54 15.89 -12.22
CA GLY A 75 -4.59 15.33 -13.07
C GLY A 75 -5.89 15.02 -12.32
N PHE A 76 -5.83 14.81 -11.00
CA PHE A 76 -6.98 14.51 -10.15
C PHE A 76 -6.80 15.07 -8.74
N TYR A 77 -7.89 15.51 -8.11
CA TYR A 77 -7.96 15.69 -6.65
C TYR A 77 -9.42 15.59 -6.17
N GLU A 78 -9.64 14.90 -5.06
CA GLU A 78 -10.96 14.83 -4.42
C GLU A 78 -10.84 14.38 -2.96
N VAL A 79 -11.75 14.85 -2.10
CA VAL A 79 -11.92 14.31 -0.74
C VAL A 79 -12.89 13.13 -0.80
N VAL A 80 -12.37 11.93 -0.54
CA VAL A 80 -13.07 10.66 -0.73
C VAL A 80 -13.14 9.85 0.57
N ARG A 81 -14.10 8.93 0.70
CA ARG A 81 -14.15 7.99 1.83
C ARG A 81 -13.04 6.96 1.77
N GLY A 82 -12.59 6.63 0.57
CA GLY A 82 -11.52 5.68 0.34
C GLY A 82 -11.16 5.59 -1.13
N TYR A 83 -10.11 4.85 -1.41
CA TYR A 83 -9.68 4.52 -2.76
C TYR A 83 -9.00 3.15 -2.76
N ARG A 84 -8.85 2.57 -3.93
CA ARG A 84 -7.99 1.40 -4.17
C ARG A 84 -7.33 1.51 -5.54
N ILE A 85 -6.12 0.98 -5.66
CA ILE A 85 -5.39 0.88 -6.91
C ILE A 85 -5.56 -0.56 -7.42
N LEU A 86 -6.02 -0.71 -8.66
CA LEU A 86 -6.24 -1.99 -9.31
C LEU A 86 -5.04 -2.39 -10.18
N ASP A 87 -4.81 -3.70 -10.28
CA ASP A 87 -3.75 -4.31 -11.09
C ASP A 87 -4.14 -4.42 -12.57
N THR A 88 -4.24 -3.26 -13.23
CA THR A 88 -4.51 -3.12 -14.65
C THR A 88 -3.32 -2.46 -15.37
N ARG A 89 -3.34 -2.44 -16.70
CA ARG A 89 -2.39 -1.68 -17.53
C ARG A 89 -3.16 -0.71 -18.44
N PRO A 90 -3.07 0.63 -18.25
CA PRO A 90 -2.44 1.32 -17.13
C PRO A 90 -3.08 1.00 -15.78
N ARG A 91 -2.44 1.35 -14.66
CA ARG A 91 -3.00 1.16 -13.31
C ARG A 91 -4.27 1.97 -13.18
N THR A 92 -5.33 1.34 -12.69
CA THR A 92 -6.64 1.99 -12.52
C THR A 92 -6.84 2.36 -11.06
N VAL A 93 -7.40 3.54 -10.82
CA VAL A 93 -7.78 3.98 -9.47
C VAL A 93 -9.29 3.93 -9.34
N GLN A 94 -9.79 3.33 -8.26
CA GLN A 94 -11.18 3.44 -7.86
C GLN A 94 -11.28 4.26 -6.59
N ILE A 95 -12.29 5.13 -6.52
CA ILE A 95 -12.57 5.95 -5.34
C ILE A 95 -13.98 5.66 -4.82
N VAL A 96 -14.16 5.84 -3.52
CA VAL A 96 -15.46 5.75 -2.85
C VAL A 96 -15.92 7.16 -2.50
N ARG A 97 -17.02 7.56 -3.10
CA ARG A 97 -17.74 8.81 -2.82
C ARG A 97 -18.93 8.53 -1.90
N ASP A 98 -19.51 9.60 -1.38
CA ASP A 98 -20.77 9.53 -0.65
C ASP A 98 -21.70 10.73 -0.91
N GLY A 99 -22.95 10.58 -0.48
CA GLY A 99 -23.98 11.60 -0.54
C GLY A 99 -24.34 12.00 -1.96
N ALA A 100 -24.49 13.31 -2.19
CA ALA A 100 -24.96 13.85 -3.47
C ALA A 100 -24.06 13.45 -4.67
N ALA A 101 -22.77 13.19 -4.44
CA ALA A 101 -21.84 12.73 -5.47
C ALA A 101 -22.16 11.31 -6.00
N CYS A 102 -23.10 10.61 -5.34
CA CYS A 102 -23.61 9.30 -5.71
C CYS A 102 -25.01 9.31 -6.32
N GLY A 103 -25.58 10.49 -6.60
CA GLY A 103 -26.89 10.61 -7.26
C GLY A 103 -28.09 10.14 -6.42
N GLY A 104 -27.93 10.04 -5.09
CA GLY A 104 -28.95 9.52 -4.18
C GLY A 104 -28.93 10.20 -2.81
N ALA A 105 -29.48 9.52 -1.80
CA ALA A 105 -29.56 10.01 -0.42
C ALA A 105 -28.19 10.37 0.17
N LEU A 106 -28.16 11.27 1.16
CA LEU A 106 -26.93 11.76 1.80
C LEU A 106 -26.05 10.66 2.43
N SER A 107 -26.63 9.49 2.73
CA SER A 107 -25.93 8.32 3.28
C SER A 107 -25.45 7.32 2.21
N ALA A 108 -25.80 7.52 0.94
CA ALA A 108 -25.40 6.62 -0.13
C ALA A 108 -23.88 6.66 -0.33
N THR A 109 -23.26 5.51 -0.56
CA THR A 109 -21.88 5.39 -1.02
C THR A 109 -21.85 4.81 -2.42
N CYS A 110 -20.89 5.24 -3.23
CA CYS A 110 -20.72 4.74 -4.58
C CYS A 110 -19.25 4.66 -4.92
N THR A 111 -18.91 3.64 -5.71
CA THR A 111 -17.55 3.45 -6.22
C THR A 111 -17.50 3.91 -7.66
N VAL A 112 -16.54 4.79 -7.99
CA VAL A 112 -16.30 5.21 -9.37
C VAL A 112 -14.88 4.85 -9.77
N THR A 113 -14.70 4.55 -11.05
CA THR A 113 -13.40 4.22 -11.63
C THR A 113 -12.85 5.45 -12.32
N LEU A 114 -11.66 5.89 -11.94
CA LEU A 114 -10.97 6.99 -12.58
C LEU A 114 -10.33 6.51 -13.89
N ARG A 115 -10.53 7.28 -14.95
CA ARG A 115 -9.95 7.06 -16.27
C ARG A 115 -9.18 8.29 -16.69
N TRP A 116 -7.95 8.09 -17.16
CA TRP A 116 -7.18 9.17 -17.75
C TRP A 116 -7.82 9.63 -19.07
N ASP A 117 -8.00 10.93 -19.21
CA ASP A 117 -8.48 11.60 -20.42
C ASP A 117 -7.35 12.47 -21.00
N PRO A 118 -6.60 11.98 -21.99
CA PRO A 118 -5.44 12.70 -22.53
C PRO A 118 -5.75 14.11 -23.07
N PRO A 119 -6.87 14.35 -23.80
CA PRO A 119 -7.25 15.68 -24.25
C PRO A 119 -7.40 16.71 -23.14
N SER A 120 -8.12 16.39 -22.06
CA SER A 120 -8.30 17.32 -20.94
C SER A 120 -7.14 17.31 -19.94
N ARG A 121 -6.24 16.33 -20.05
CA ARG A 121 -5.17 16.06 -19.10
C ARG A 121 -5.71 15.90 -17.67
N LYS A 122 -6.84 15.20 -17.53
CA LYS A 122 -7.49 14.94 -16.24
C LYS A 122 -7.92 13.48 -16.11
N PHE A 123 -8.07 13.02 -14.86
CA PHE A 123 -8.82 11.80 -14.60
C PHE A 123 -10.30 12.14 -14.47
N THR A 124 -11.14 11.42 -15.21
CA THR A 124 -12.59 11.51 -15.13
C THR A 124 -13.17 10.28 -14.45
N ALA A 125 -14.24 10.48 -13.69
CA ALA A 125 -14.96 9.38 -13.05
C ALA A 125 -15.86 8.70 -14.09
N ALA A 126 -15.50 7.50 -14.51
CA ALA A 126 -16.42 6.58 -15.16
C ALA A 126 -17.16 5.79 -14.07
N SER A 127 -18.49 5.84 -14.08
CA SER A 127 -19.30 5.01 -13.18
C SER A 127 -18.91 3.55 -13.37
N ALA A 128 -18.49 2.89 -12.28
CA ALA A 128 -18.42 1.43 -12.28
C ALA A 128 -19.85 0.92 -12.25
N SER A 129 -20.22 0.04 -13.19
CA SER A 129 -21.46 -0.72 -13.09
C SER A 129 -21.54 -1.35 -11.70
N SER A 130 -22.63 -1.07 -11.00
CA SER A 130 -22.90 -1.44 -9.62
C SER A 130 -22.71 -2.95 -9.39
N SER A 131 -21.71 -3.31 -8.61
CA SER A 131 -21.85 -4.45 -7.71
C SER A 131 -21.66 -3.90 -6.29
N PRO A 132 -22.68 -4.00 -5.42
CA PRO A 132 -22.58 -3.50 -4.06
C PRO A 132 -21.50 -4.28 -3.31
N ILE A 133 -20.64 -3.55 -2.62
CA ILE A 133 -19.72 -4.12 -1.63
C ILE A 133 -20.53 -4.25 -0.35
N THR A 134 -20.91 -5.48 0.00
CA THR A 134 -21.53 -5.76 1.31
C THR A 134 -20.48 -5.52 2.40
N PRO A 135 -20.81 -4.80 3.49
CA PRO A 135 -19.93 -4.75 4.65
C PRO A 135 -19.86 -6.15 5.27
N SER A 136 -18.67 -6.76 5.30
CA SER A 136 -18.47 -8.04 6.00
C SER A 136 -18.54 -7.83 7.52
N THR A 137 -19.73 -8.01 8.07
CA THR A 137 -19.93 -8.41 9.45
C THR A 137 -19.81 -9.93 9.52
N ASP A 138 -18.63 -10.46 9.82
CA ASP A 138 -18.55 -11.81 10.38
C ASP A 138 -17.36 -11.96 11.32
N LEU A 139 -17.66 -11.84 12.61
CA LEU A 139 -16.81 -12.22 13.73
C LEU A 139 -17.21 -13.65 14.12
N LYS A 140 -16.51 -14.67 13.62
CA LYS A 140 -16.33 -15.97 14.30
C LYS A 140 -15.15 -16.74 13.70
N PRO A 141 -14.24 -17.35 14.50
CA PRO A 141 -13.03 -17.98 13.99
C PRO A 141 -13.33 -19.37 13.44
N PRO A 142 -12.63 -19.79 12.37
CA PRO A 142 -12.29 -21.20 12.29
C PRO A 142 -10.81 -21.41 11.96
N ASN A 143 -10.27 -22.36 12.72
CA ASN A 143 -9.07 -23.11 12.46
C ASN A 143 -9.28 -24.01 11.21
N ALA A 144 -9.54 -23.39 10.05
CA ALA A 144 -9.57 -24.07 8.77
C ALA A 144 -8.20 -23.90 8.12
N ALA A 145 -7.58 -25.00 7.71
CA ALA A 145 -6.35 -24.99 6.94
C ALA A 145 -6.54 -24.08 5.73
N VAL A 146 -5.82 -22.95 5.72
CA VAL A 146 -5.85 -22.00 4.61
C VAL A 146 -5.30 -22.72 3.38
N THR A 147 -6.17 -23.05 2.43
CA THR A 147 -5.75 -23.55 1.12
C THR A 147 -5.05 -22.40 0.41
N LEU A 148 -3.72 -22.40 0.46
CA LEU A 148 -2.89 -21.36 -0.12
C LEU A 148 -2.89 -21.47 -1.66
N PRO A 149 -2.84 -20.34 -2.38
CA PRO A 149 -2.65 -20.35 -3.83
C PRO A 149 -1.38 -21.14 -4.20
N ALA A 150 -1.41 -21.85 -5.33
CA ALA A 150 -0.28 -22.66 -5.77
C ALA A 150 1.04 -21.88 -5.79
N GLY A 151 2.06 -22.44 -5.15
CA GLY A 151 3.39 -21.84 -5.01
C GLY A 151 3.55 -20.89 -3.83
N VAL A 152 2.49 -20.45 -3.16
CA VAL A 152 2.63 -19.65 -1.92
C VAL A 152 3.16 -20.52 -0.79
N LEU A 153 4.17 -20.03 -0.08
CA LEU A 153 4.74 -20.74 1.06
C LEU A 153 3.80 -20.72 2.26
N THR A 154 3.69 -21.86 2.94
CA THR A 154 3.07 -22.00 4.25
C THR A 154 3.87 -21.26 5.34
N ALA A 155 3.26 -21.04 6.50
CA ALA A 155 3.95 -20.48 7.66
C ALA A 155 5.18 -21.30 8.07
N ALA A 156 5.09 -22.63 8.00
CA ALA A 156 6.22 -23.53 8.31
C ALA A 156 7.38 -23.35 7.33
N GLU A 157 7.08 -23.21 6.04
CA GLU A 157 8.09 -22.97 5.00
C GLU A 157 8.72 -21.57 5.10
N VAL A 158 7.94 -20.54 5.46
CA VAL A 158 8.49 -19.20 5.71
C VAL A 158 9.40 -19.21 6.94
N ASN A 159 9.01 -19.89 8.02
CA ASN A 159 9.85 -20.03 9.20
C ASN A 159 11.16 -20.78 8.89
N SER A 160 11.13 -21.83 8.08
CA SER A 160 12.36 -22.58 7.76
C SER A 160 13.28 -21.87 6.76
N GLN A 161 12.72 -21.03 5.88
CA GLN A 161 13.48 -20.39 4.79
C GLN A 161 13.88 -18.94 5.05
N ALA A 162 13.08 -18.16 5.78
CA ALA A 162 13.34 -16.72 5.98
C ALA A 162 13.75 -16.37 7.41
N VAL A 163 13.21 -17.06 8.43
CA VAL A 163 13.53 -16.79 9.83
C VAL A 163 14.92 -17.33 10.18
N GLY A 164 15.70 -16.51 10.90
CA GLY A 164 17.11 -16.78 11.19
C GLY A 164 18.03 -16.59 9.98
N ARG A 165 17.54 -15.96 8.90
CA ARG A 165 18.27 -15.80 7.64
C ARG A 165 18.30 -14.33 7.19
N LYS A 166 19.25 -14.03 6.32
CA LYS A 166 19.31 -12.79 5.56
C LYS A 166 18.57 -13.00 4.23
N VAL A 167 17.54 -12.22 3.98
CA VAL A 167 16.77 -12.21 2.73
C VAL A 167 17.17 -10.97 1.93
N GLN A 168 17.43 -11.11 0.63
CA GLN A 168 17.81 -10.01 -0.24
C GLN A 168 17.01 -10.02 -1.54
N GLY A 169 16.55 -8.85 -1.97
CA GLY A 169 15.83 -8.65 -3.23
C GLY A 169 15.63 -7.17 -3.52
N ASP A 170 15.62 -6.81 -4.81
CA ASP A 170 15.38 -5.45 -5.29
C ASP A 170 16.21 -4.37 -4.57
N GLY A 171 17.51 -4.65 -4.37
CA GLY A 171 18.43 -3.75 -3.66
C GLY A 171 18.21 -3.61 -2.15
N THR A 172 17.20 -4.29 -1.59
CA THR A 172 16.89 -4.28 -0.15
C THR A 172 17.36 -5.58 0.50
N GLN A 173 17.91 -5.47 1.71
CA GLN A 173 18.17 -6.59 2.60
C GLN A 173 17.20 -6.57 3.79
N TRP A 174 16.73 -7.76 4.19
CA TRP A 174 15.94 -7.99 5.40
C TRP A 174 16.61 -9.06 6.25
N LEU A 175 16.71 -8.84 7.55
CA LEU A 175 17.22 -9.78 8.53
C LEU A 175 16.08 -10.12 9.47
N TYR A 176 15.63 -11.37 9.49
CA TYR A 176 14.58 -11.83 10.40
C TYR A 176 15.19 -12.69 11.49
N TYR A 177 15.27 -12.18 12.72
CA TYR A 177 15.85 -12.88 13.85
C TYR A 177 14.85 -13.82 14.51
N SER A 178 15.30 -14.98 15.00
CA SER A 178 14.43 -15.98 15.65
C SER A 178 13.67 -15.47 16.87
N ASN A 179 14.10 -14.37 17.48
CA ASN A 179 13.43 -13.69 18.60
C ASN A 179 12.28 -12.75 18.17
N GLY A 180 11.89 -12.76 16.89
CA GLY A 180 10.81 -11.93 16.36
C GLY A 180 11.20 -10.49 16.05
N LYS A 181 12.49 -10.14 16.11
CA LYS A 181 13.00 -8.85 15.63
C LYS A 181 13.30 -8.90 14.14
N TYR A 182 13.14 -7.78 13.45
CA TYR A 182 13.64 -7.66 12.09
C TYR A 182 14.47 -6.39 11.91
N GLU A 183 15.37 -6.43 10.94
CA GLU A 183 16.08 -5.28 10.41
C GLU A 183 15.95 -5.26 8.89
N SER A 184 15.96 -4.08 8.30
CA SER A 184 16.01 -3.93 6.85
C SER A 184 16.87 -2.75 6.44
N ASP A 185 17.50 -2.84 5.28
CA ASP A 185 18.34 -1.79 4.74
C ASP A 185 18.29 -1.82 3.22
N ASP A 186 18.01 -0.69 2.60
CA ASP A 186 17.96 -0.51 1.14
C ASP A 186 19.17 0.25 0.58
N GLY A 187 20.23 0.38 1.38
CA GLY A 187 21.42 1.16 1.09
C GLY A 187 21.25 2.67 1.32
N ARG A 188 20.04 3.12 1.67
CA ARG A 188 19.73 4.52 1.98
C ARG A 188 19.23 4.68 3.41
N VAL A 189 18.37 3.76 3.87
CA VAL A 189 17.73 3.81 5.19
C VAL A 189 17.72 2.43 5.82
N ALA A 190 18.34 2.33 7.00
CA ALA A 190 18.17 1.19 7.88
C ALA A 190 16.91 1.34 8.74
N ARG A 191 16.12 0.26 8.86
CA ARG A 191 14.94 0.16 9.72
C ARG A 191 15.06 -1.06 10.61
N SER A 192 14.41 -1.00 11.77
CA SER A 192 14.31 -2.14 12.67
C SER A 192 12.94 -2.18 13.34
N GLY A 193 12.55 -3.36 13.82
CA GLY A 193 11.26 -3.56 14.47
C GLY A 193 11.01 -4.99 14.88
N THR A 194 9.73 -5.37 14.90
CA THR A 194 9.29 -6.73 15.15
C THR A 194 8.57 -7.30 13.93
N TYR A 195 8.47 -8.62 13.86
CA TYR A 195 7.68 -9.30 12.85
C TYR A 195 6.97 -10.52 13.43
N VAL A 196 5.96 -10.98 12.70
CA VAL A 196 5.22 -12.20 12.96
C VAL A 196 4.95 -12.93 11.66
N VAL A 197 5.13 -14.25 11.65
CA VAL A 197 4.66 -15.10 10.56
C VAL A 197 3.24 -15.54 10.89
N ARG A 198 2.30 -15.17 10.02
CA ARG A 198 0.87 -15.49 10.15
C ARG A 198 0.61 -16.93 9.67
N PRO A 199 -0.49 -17.57 10.13
CA PRO A 199 -0.84 -18.93 9.71
C PRO A 199 -0.99 -19.11 8.19
N ASP A 200 -1.36 -18.06 7.47
CA ASP A 200 -1.47 -18.01 6.01
C ASP A 200 -0.13 -17.80 5.28
N GLY A 201 1.00 -17.92 5.99
CA GLY A 201 2.33 -17.78 5.41
C GLY A 201 2.75 -16.33 5.14
N ARG A 202 1.95 -15.32 5.51
CA ARG A 202 2.40 -13.92 5.43
C ARG A 202 3.38 -13.60 6.55
N LEU A 203 4.46 -12.91 6.21
CA LEU A 203 5.38 -12.33 7.19
C LEU A 203 5.04 -10.85 7.36
N CYS A 204 4.43 -10.50 8.48
CA CYS A 204 4.01 -9.13 8.78
C CYS A 204 4.99 -8.49 9.77
N TRP A 205 5.52 -7.33 9.43
CA TRP A 205 6.47 -6.57 10.23
C TRP A 205 5.88 -5.24 10.68
N ASN A 206 6.42 -4.74 11.78
CA ASN A 206 6.13 -3.42 12.33
C ASN A 206 7.44 -2.80 12.80
N ASP A 207 7.80 -1.65 12.23
CA ASP A 207 9.04 -0.95 12.54
C ASP A 207 8.89 -0.02 13.76
N ARG A 208 10.01 0.42 14.32
CA ARG A 208 10.02 1.29 15.51
C ARG A 208 9.43 2.67 15.26
N ILE A 209 9.26 3.08 14.00
CA ILE A 209 8.66 4.36 13.62
C ILE A 209 7.18 4.22 13.25
N GLY A 210 6.59 3.04 13.50
CA GLY A 210 5.16 2.76 13.33
C GLY A 210 4.73 2.43 11.90
N VAL A 211 5.69 2.17 10.99
CA VAL A 211 5.38 1.63 9.67
C VAL A 211 5.26 0.12 9.78
N SER A 212 4.19 -0.43 9.21
CA SER A 212 4.01 -1.87 9.13
C SER A 212 3.73 -2.31 7.71
N GLY A 213 3.90 -3.60 7.47
CA GLY A 213 3.53 -4.22 6.21
C GLY A 213 3.61 -5.73 6.29
N CYS A 214 3.07 -6.41 5.29
CA CYS A 214 3.16 -7.85 5.15
C CYS A 214 3.82 -8.22 3.83
N PHE A 215 4.59 -9.30 3.86
CA PHE A 215 5.12 -9.95 2.67
C PHE A 215 4.49 -11.33 2.49
N GLN A 216 4.31 -11.74 1.24
CA GLN A 216 4.04 -13.11 0.86
C GLN A 216 5.24 -13.67 0.12
N TYR A 217 5.74 -14.80 0.62
CA TYR A 217 6.74 -15.60 -0.07
C TYR A 217 6.05 -16.63 -0.97
N TYR A 218 6.58 -16.82 -2.18
CA TYR A 218 6.07 -17.81 -3.11
C TYR A 218 7.18 -18.36 -4.01
N ARG A 219 6.99 -19.57 -4.54
CA ARG A 219 7.86 -20.18 -5.54
C ARG A 219 7.30 -19.94 -6.93
N GLN A 220 8.18 -19.49 -7.83
CA GLN A 220 7.89 -19.36 -9.25
C GLN A 220 9.11 -19.87 -10.02
N ALA A 221 8.89 -20.82 -10.94
CA ALA A 221 9.96 -21.46 -11.72
C ALA A 221 11.15 -21.96 -10.87
N GLY A 222 10.85 -22.58 -9.71
CA GLY A 222 11.86 -23.12 -8.79
C GLY A 222 12.60 -22.09 -7.93
N LYS A 223 12.45 -20.78 -8.21
CA LYS A 223 13.06 -19.69 -7.43
C LYS A 223 12.12 -19.21 -6.33
N LEU A 224 12.69 -18.70 -5.25
CA LEU A 224 11.93 -18.03 -4.20
C LEU A 224 11.71 -16.57 -4.59
N HIS A 225 10.47 -16.12 -4.46
CA HIS A 225 10.03 -14.78 -4.77
C HIS A 225 9.36 -14.14 -3.56
N LEU A 226 9.38 -12.81 -3.55
CA LEU A 226 8.76 -11.99 -2.53
C LEU A 226 7.80 -11.00 -3.18
N ARG A 227 6.64 -10.81 -2.57
CA ARG A 227 5.73 -9.70 -2.89
C ARG A 227 5.19 -9.07 -1.63
N ARG A 228 4.76 -7.82 -1.71
CA ARG A 228 3.89 -7.21 -0.69
C ARG A 228 2.58 -8.00 -0.60
N ALA A 229 2.03 -8.06 0.60
CA ALA A 229 0.79 -8.75 0.91
C ALA A 229 -0.04 -7.93 1.90
N ASP A 230 0.04 -6.61 1.75
CA ASP A 230 -0.85 -5.68 2.41
C ASP A 230 -2.22 -5.75 1.73
N PRO A 231 -3.33 -5.46 2.44
CA PRO A 231 -4.67 -5.44 1.84
C PRO A 231 -4.77 -4.66 0.52
N ASP A 232 -3.92 -3.63 0.36
CA ASP A 232 -3.92 -2.72 -0.79
C ASP A 232 -2.62 -2.75 -1.61
N ASN A 233 -1.68 -3.66 -1.32
CA ASN A 233 -0.40 -3.72 -2.02
C ASN A 233 0.08 -5.16 -2.21
N THR A 234 0.05 -5.61 -3.47
CA THR A 234 0.54 -6.93 -3.91
C THR A 234 1.82 -6.84 -4.75
N PHE A 235 2.53 -5.70 -4.71
CA PHE A 235 3.72 -5.44 -5.52
C PHE A 235 4.74 -6.58 -5.41
N ALA A 236 5.09 -7.16 -6.55
CA ALA A 236 6.11 -8.19 -6.62
C ALA A 236 7.50 -7.54 -6.56
N LEU A 237 8.22 -7.80 -5.47
CA LEU A 237 9.64 -7.47 -5.34
C LEU A 237 10.50 -8.39 -6.21
N GLY A 238 9.93 -9.51 -6.66
CA GLY A 238 10.57 -10.43 -7.60
C GLY A 238 11.40 -11.51 -6.89
N PRO A 239 12.40 -12.08 -7.59
CA PRO A 239 13.21 -13.16 -7.04
C PRO A 239 14.06 -12.65 -5.87
N ILE A 240 14.19 -13.48 -4.84
CA ILE A 240 15.00 -13.18 -3.67
C ILE A 240 16.06 -14.24 -3.44
N THR A 241 17.16 -13.83 -2.80
CA THR A 241 18.21 -14.72 -2.31
C THR A 241 18.15 -14.81 -0.80
N VAL A 242 18.39 -16.01 -0.27
CA VAL A 242 18.45 -16.28 1.16
C VAL A 242 19.88 -16.68 1.53
N GLY A 243 20.47 -15.98 2.48
CA GLY A 243 21.80 -16.22 3.02
C GLY A 243 21.80 -16.34 4.55
N SER A 244 22.99 -16.55 5.09
CA SER A 244 23.21 -16.55 6.54
C SER A 244 23.15 -15.14 7.11
N LEU A 245 22.70 -15.00 8.36
CA LEU A 245 22.82 -13.74 9.09
C LEU A 245 24.31 -13.39 9.31
N PRO A 246 24.67 -12.10 9.37
CA PRO A 246 26.00 -11.68 9.81
C PRO A 246 26.28 -12.24 11.21
N ARG A 247 27.48 -12.77 11.43
CA ARG A 247 27.94 -13.18 12.77
C ARG A 247 28.22 -11.97 13.64
#